data_AF-A0A643FSM1-F1
#
_entry.id   AF-A0A643FSM1-F1
#
_cell.length_a   1.000
_cell.length_b   1.000
_cell.length_c   1.000
_cell.angle_alpha   90.00
_cell.angle_beta   90.00
_cell.angle_gamma   90.00
#
_symmetry.space_group_name_H-M   'P 1'
#
loop_
_entity.id
_entity.type
_entity.pdbx_description
1 polymer ?
#
loop_
_entity_poly.entity_id
_entity_poly.type
_entity_poly.pdbx_seq_one_letter_code
_entity_poly.pdbx_strand_id
1 'polypeptide(L)'
;MAFAKVDNPKTEICKLRVTKDEKAALLIKAEECSMPLSEYLLAAGLKRQTRGRADVDAINLLREIAAGLKALHEVADDIHEEHLQRALDEVVQAIQRVWSEGARR
;
A
#
# COMPACT_ATOMS: atom_id res chain seq x y z
N MET A 1 27.38 -11.35 -12.36
CA MET A 1 26.48 -11.49 -11.20
C MET A 1 25.50 -12.61 -11.49
N ALA A 2 25.43 -13.64 -10.65
CA ALA A 2 24.48 -14.74 -10.82
C ALA A 2 23.16 -14.39 -10.13
N PHE A 3 22.05 -14.38 -10.87
CA PHE A 3 20.73 -14.17 -10.29
C PHE A 3 20.34 -15.41 -9.48
N ALA A 4 20.09 -15.23 -8.19
CA ALA A 4 19.57 -16.29 -7.33
C ALA A 4 18.16 -16.66 -7.80
N LYS A 5 17.94 -17.96 -8.04
CA LYS A 5 16.61 -18.48 -8.41
C LYS A 5 15.71 -18.40 -7.19
N VAL A 6 14.77 -17.46 -7.20
CA VAL A 6 13.77 -17.33 -6.14
C VAL A 6 12.69 -18.39 -6.39
N ASP A 7 12.38 -19.17 -5.37
CA ASP A 7 11.30 -20.16 -5.44
C ASP A 7 9.96 -19.43 -5.47
N ASN A 8 9.18 -19.61 -6.54
CA ASN A 8 7.93 -18.91 -6.75
C ASN A 8 6.76 -19.87 -6.50
N PRO A 9 5.93 -19.64 -5.45
CA PRO A 9 4.83 -20.53 -5.12
C PRO A 9 3.66 -20.50 -6.12
N LYS A 10 3.66 -19.55 -7.08
CA LYS A 10 2.63 -19.47 -8.14
C LYS A 10 3.01 -20.38 -9.31
N THR A 11 2.46 -21.60 -9.33
CA THR A 11 2.79 -22.64 -10.32
C THR A 11 1.88 -22.68 -11.54
N GLU A 12 0.64 -22.17 -11.42
CA GLU A 12 -0.38 -22.26 -12.47
C GLU A 12 -0.54 -20.97 -13.29
N ILE A 13 -0.87 -21.12 -14.58
CA ILE A 13 -1.07 -20.01 -15.52
C ILE A 13 -2.54 -19.90 -15.91
N CYS A 14 -3.16 -18.75 -15.64
CA CYS A 14 -4.47 -18.39 -16.16
C CYS A 14 -4.33 -17.49 -17.40
N LYS A 15 -4.83 -17.94 -18.57
CA LYS A 15 -4.81 -17.16 -19.81
C LYS A 15 -6.14 -16.45 -20.02
N LEU A 16 -6.10 -15.12 -20.13
CA LEU A 16 -7.27 -14.29 -20.42
C LEU A 16 -7.13 -13.65 -21.81
N ARG A 17 -8.13 -13.85 -22.67
CA ARG A 17 -8.25 -13.11 -23.93
C ARG A 17 -9.08 -11.86 -23.68
N VAL A 18 -8.56 -10.72 -24.11
CA VAL A 18 -9.21 -9.41 -23.99
C VAL A 18 -9.03 -8.63 -25.29
N THR A 19 -9.97 -7.74 -25.56
CA THR A 19 -9.84 -6.70 -26.57
C THR A 19 -8.82 -5.64 -26.12
N LYS A 20 -8.43 -4.75 -27.04
CA LYS A 20 -7.53 -3.63 -26.71
C LYS A 20 -8.15 -2.70 -25.66
N ASP A 21 -9.45 -2.42 -25.79
CA ASP A 21 -10.17 -1.49 -24.93
C ASP A 21 -10.36 -2.08 -23.52
N GLU A 22 -10.70 -3.38 -23.43
CA GLU A 22 -10.76 -4.11 -22.16
C GLU A 22 -9.40 -4.09 -21.45
N LYS A 23 -8.31 -4.34 -22.18
CA LYS A 23 -6.97 -4.29 -21.59
C LYS A 23 -6.64 -2.89 -21.05
N ALA A 24 -6.99 -1.84 -21.79
CA ALA A 24 -6.75 -0.46 -21.36
C ALA A 24 -7.55 -0.13 -20.08
N ALA A 25 -8.83 -0.51 -20.02
CA ALA A 25 -9.66 -0.32 -18.84
C ALA A 25 -9.11 -1.05 -17.60
N LEU A 26 -8.65 -2.29 -17.77
CA LEU A 26 -8.05 -3.06 -16.68
C LEU A 26 -6.73 -2.48 -16.19
N LEU A 27 -5.92 -1.92 -17.10
CA LEU A 27 -4.66 -1.25 -16.73
C LEU A 27 -4.92 0.02 -15.90
N ILE A 28 -5.90 0.84 -16.30
CA ILE A 28 -6.29 2.03 -15.55
C ILE A 28 -6.71 1.63 -14.12
N LYS A 29 -7.52 0.57 -13.98
CA LYS A 29 -7.95 0.09 -12.66
C LYS A 29 -6.80 -0.45 -11.82
N ALA A 30 -5.86 -1.15 -12.43
CA ALA A 30 -4.66 -1.64 -11.74
C ALA A 30 -3.76 -0.47 -11.26
N GLU A 31 -3.61 0.57 -12.08
CA GLU A 31 -2.88 1.79 -11.75
C GLU A 31 -3.57 2.59 -10.64
N GLU A 32 -4.89 2.75 -10.73
CA GLU A 32 -5.72 3.31 -9.66
C GLU A 32 -5.56 2.56 -8.35
N CYS A 33 -5.13 1.29 -8.38
CA CYS A 33 -4.89 0.48 -7.19
C CYS A 33 -3.39 0.31 -6.85
N SER A 34 -2.50 1.03 -7.54
CA SER A 34 -1.04 0.97 -7.36
C SER A 34 -0.47 -0.45 -7.39
N MET A 35 -1.00 -1.33 -8.24
CA MET A 35 -0.58 -2.74 -8.32
C MET A 35 -0.41 -3.23 -9.76
N PRO A 36 0.42 -4.27 -9.99
CA PRO A 36 0.53 -4.88 -11.31
C PRO A 36 -0.80 -5.46 -11.78
N LEU A 37 -1.07 -5.39 -13.09
CA LEU A 37 -2.31 -5.89 -13.69
C LEU A 37 -2.65 -7.34 -13.29
N SER A 38 -1.66 -8.23 -13.22
CA SER A 38 -1.87 -9.62 -12.82
C SER A 38 -2.28 -9.76 -11.34
N GLU A 39 -1.75 -8.91 -10.46
CA GLU A 39 -2.13 -8.89 -9.05
C GLU A 39 -3.51 -8.28 -8.86
N TYR A 40 -3.82 -7.20 -9.58
CA TYR A 40 -5.16 -6.62 -9.63
C TYR A 40 -6.21 -7.64 -10.06
N LEU A 41 -5.98 -8.32 -11.19
CA LEU A 41 -6.92 -9.32 -11.71
C LEU A 41 -7.12 -10.48 -10.73
N LEU A 42 -6.05 -10.93 -10.08
CA LEU A 42 -6.13 -12.00 -9.09
C LEU A 42 -6.84 -11.54 -7.81
N ALA A 43 -6.60 -10.31 -7.35
CA ALA A 43 -7.28 -9.74 -6.20
C ALA A 43 -8.78 -9.55 -6.49
N ALA A 44 -9.12 -8.89 -7.61
CA ALA A 44 -10.49 -8.66 -8.03
C ALA A 44 -11.25 -9.97 -8.26
N GLY A 45 -10.64 -10.94 -8.97
CA GLY A 45 -11.25 -12.25 -9.24
C GLY A 45 -11.49 -13.09 -7.99
N LEU A 46 -10.68 -12.90 -6.93
CA LEU A 46 -10.84 -13.57 -5.63
C LEU A 46 -11.63 -12.74 -4.62
N LYS A 47 -12.24 -11.62 -5.04
CA LYS A 47 -12.92 -10.65 -4.15
C LYS A 47 -12.05 -10.20 -2.98
N ARG A 48 -10.73 -10.15 -3.19
CA ARG A 48 -9.77 -9.57 -2.25
C ARG A 48 -9.77 -8.05 -2.43
N GLN A 49 -9.45 -7.35 -1.35
CA GLN A 49 -9.43 -5.89 -1.35
C GLN A 49 -8.38 -5.35 -2.32
N THR A 50 -8.83 -4.51 -3.25
CA THR A 50 -7.99 -3.70 -4.12
C THR A 50 -8.01 -2.28 -3.59
N ARG A 51 -6.94 -1.84 -2.93
CA ARG A 51 -6.88 -0.48 -2.37
C ARG A 51 -6.63 0.54 -3.44
N GLY A 52 -7.25 1.71 -3.31
CA GLY A 52 -6.95 2.84 -4.17
C GLY A 52 -5.56 3.42 -3.90
N ARG A 53 -4.98 4.02 -4.94
CA ARG A 53 -3.72 4.76 -4.93
C ARG A 53 -3.74 5.87 -3.88
N ALA A 54 -4.87 6.55 -3.73
CA ALA A 54 -5.06 7.58 -2.71
C ALA A 54 -4.87 7.02 -1.27
N ASP A 55 -5.34 5.80 -1.00
CA ASP A 55 -5.18 5.18 0.32
C ASP A 55 -3.72 4.79 0.57
N VAL A 56 -3.04 4.28 -0.47
CA VAL A 56 -1.61 3.94 -0.43
C VAL A 56 -0.77 5.20 -0.21
N ASP A 57 -1.04 6.26 -0.96
CA ASP A 57 -0.34 7.55 -0.86
C ASP A 57 -0.56 8.17 0.53
N ALA A 58 -1.80 8.13 1.06
CA ALA A 58 -2.09 8.61 2.42
C ALA A 58 -1.31 7.83 3.50
N ILE A 59 -1.20 6.50 3.38
CA ILE A 59 -0.39 5.69 4.30
C ILE A 59 1.09 6.07 4.21
N ASN A 60 1.61 6.32 3.01
CA ASN A 60 3.01 6.71 2.84
C ASN A 60 3.29 8.08 3.46
N LEU A 61 2.42 9.07 3.25
CA LEU A 61 2.53 10.39 3.89
C LEU A 61 2.49 10.28 5.42
N LEU A 62 1.62 9.43 5.98
CA LEU A 62 1.58 9.18 7.42
C LEU A 62 2.88 8.55 7.94
N ARG A 63 3.53 7.67 7.17
CA ARG A 63 4.85 7.10 7.52
C ARG A 63 5.96 8.15 7.48
N GLU A 64 5.92 9.06 6.52
CA GLU A 64 6.86 10.18 6.43
C GLU A 64 6.71 11.12 7.64
N ILE A 65 5.47 11.42 8.05
CA ILE A 65 5.19 12.19 9.27
C ILE A 65 5.78 11.49 10.50
N ALA A 66 5.59 10.17 10.66
CA ALA A 66 6.19 9.42 11.77
C ALA A 66 7.73 9.48 11.77
N ALA A 67 8.36 9.41 10.59
CA ALA A 67 9.81 9.55 10.46
C ALA A 67 10.27 10.97 10.86
N GLY A 68 9.55 12.00 10.42
CA GLY A 68 9.82 13.40 10.78
C GLY A 68 9.68 13.67 12.28
N LEU A 69 8.65 13.10 12.94
CA LEU A 69 8.46 13.21 14.39
C LEU A 69 9.62 12.62 15.19
N LYS A 70 10.12 11.45 14.76
CA LYS A 70 11.30 10.82 15.38
C LYS A 70 12.55 11.68 15.22
N ALA A 71 12.80 12.17 14.01
CA ALA A 71 13.94 13.04 13.73
C ALA A 71 13.88 14.36 14.53
N LEU A 72 12.69 14.95 14.69
CA LEU A 72 12.50 16.15 15.51
C LEU A 72 12.80 15.89 16.99
N HIS A 73 12.39 14.73 17.53
CA HIS A 73 12.70 14.36 18.91
C HIS A 73 14.20 14.08 19.11
N GLU A 74 14.88 13.46 18.15
CA GLU A 74 16.33 13.25 18.20
C GLU A 74 17.12 14.57 18.23
N VAL A 75 16.59 15.63 17.64
CA VAL A 75 17.23 16.96 17.58
C VAL A 75 16.82 17.86 18.76
N ALA A 76 15.67 17.58 19.38
CA ALA A 76 15.14 18.40 20.46
C ALA A 76 15.43 17.75 21.82
N ASP A 77 16.44 18.28 22.51
CA ASP A 77 16.92 17.83 23.83
C ASP A 77 15.86 17.81 24.96
N ASP A 78 14.68 18.41 24.75
CA ASP A 78 13.69 18.69 25.81
C ASP A 78 12.24 18.32 25.44
N ILE A 79 12.01 17.55 24.36
CA ILE A 79 10.67 17.01 24.08
C ILE A 79 10.45 15.80 24.98
N HIS A 80 9.49 15.88 25.91
CA HIS A 80 9.08 14.72 26.70
C HIS A 80 8.67 13.54 25.80
N GLU A 81 9.29 12.38 26.05
CA GLU A 81 9.07 11.12 25.34
C GLU A 81 7.58 10.75 25.23
N GLU A 82 6.78 11.13 26.23
CA GLU A 82 5.33 10.96 26.26
C GLU A 82 4.60 11.69 25.11
N HIS A 83 5.05 12.88 24.73
CA HIS A 83 4.47 13.63 23.61
C HIS A 83 4.81 13.00 22.26
N LEU A 84 6.05 12.50 22.10
CA LEU A 84 6.44 11.75 20.90
C LEU A 84 5.59 10.48 20.77
N GLN A 85 5.49 9.71 21.86
CA GLN A 85 4.74 8.45 21.85
C GLN A 85 3.27 8.68 21.49
N ARG A 86 2.64 9.69 22.07
CA ARG A 86 1.25 10.05 21.75
C ARG A 86 1.08 10.43 20.28
N ALA A 87 1.99 11.22 19.72
CA ALA A 87 1.94 11.60 18.31
C ALA A 87 2.13 10.39 17.38
N LEU A 88 3.02 9.45 17.72
CA LEU A 88 3.19 8.20 16.97
C LEU A 88 1.94 7.31 17.05
N ASP A 89 1.30 7.22 18.22
CA ASP A 89 0.06 6.46 18.39
C ASP A 89 -1.08 7.05 17.55
N GLU A 90 -1.20 8.37 17.45
CA GLU A 90 -2.16 9.05 16.57
C GLU A 90 -1.90 8.74 15.09
N VAL A 91 -0.63 8.70 14.66
CA VAL A 91 -0.26 8.29 13.29
C VAL A 91 -0.64 6.83 13.03
N VAL A 92 -0.38 5.93 13.97
CA VAL A 92 -0.75 4.51 13.85
C VAL A 92 -2.27 4.37 13.72
N GLN A 93 -3.04 5.08 14.54
CA GLN A 93 -4.50 5.08 14.45
C GLN A 93 -5.00 5.62 13.10
N ALA A 94 -4.38 6.69 12.57
CA ALA A 94 -4.72 7.24 11.27
C ALA A 94 -4.46 6.23 10.14
N ILE A 95 -3.30 5.54 10.17
CA ILE A 95 -2.98 4.48 9.20
C ILE A 95 -4.01 3.36 9.29
N GLN A 96 -4.39 2.92 10.50
CA GLN A 96 -5.39 1.88 10.69
C GLN A 96 -6.77 2.29 10.16
N ARG A 97 -7.17 3.55 10.34
CA ARG A 97 -8.43 4.08 9.79
C ARG A 97 -8.41 4.02 8.27
N VAL A 98 -7.41 4.60 7.61
CA VAL A 98 -7.25 4.56 6.14
C VAL A 98 -7.23 3.12 5.63
N TRP A 99 -6.51 2.23 6.33
CA TRP A 99 -6.42 0.81 6.01
C TRP A 99 -7.79 0.11 6.07
N SER A 100 -8.60 0.44 7.09
CA SER A 100 -9.92 -0.15 7.31
C SER A 100 -11.03 0.46 6.46
N GLU A 101 -10.89 1.72 6.03
CA GLU A 101 -11.83 2.42 5.16
C GLU A 101 -11.62 2.06 3.69
N GLY A 102 -10.37 2.02 3.23
CA GLY A 102 -10.01 1.51 1.91
C GLY A 102 -10.33 0.01 1.73
N ALA A 103 -10.59 -0.70 2.82
CA ALA A 103 -11.02 -2.09 2.85
C ALA A 103 -12.54 -2.29 2.62
N ARG A 104 -13.36 -1.24 2.81
CA ARG A 104 -14.83 -1.30 2.70
C ARG A 104 -15.38 -0.79 1.37
N ARG A 105 -14.55 -0.16 0.55
CA ARG A 105 -14.89 0.30 -0.81
C ARG A 105 -14.60 -0.80 -1.82
#